data_AF-A0A3C1PSL3-F1
#
_entry.id   AF-A0A3C1PSL3-F1
#
_cell.length_a   1.000
_cell.length_b   1.000
_cell.length_c   1.000
_cell.angle_alpha   90.00
_cell.angle_beta   90.00
_cell.angle_gamma   90.00
#
_symmetry.space_group_name_H-M   'P 1'
#
loop_
_entity.id
_entity.type
_entity.pdbx_description
1 polymer ?
#
loop_
_entity_poly.entity_id
_entity_poly.type
_entity_poly.pdbx_seq_one_letter_code
_entity_poly.pdbx_strand_id
1 'polypeptide(L)' 'PLTDFDGTRTTTVAFASRYQGFGTPTLLFLSPRGDPLAPPKYGVPDIVDFYAYEIEETIRNLPPAN' A
#
# COMPACT_ATOMS: atom_id res chain seq x y z
N PRO A 1 -13.08 3.32 12.65
CA PRO A 1 -12.27 4.56 12.64
C PRO A 1 -10.79 4.16 12.56
N LEU A 2 -10.02 4.81 11.70
CA LEU A 2 -8.60 4.57 11.48
C LEU A 2 -7.81 5.80 11.96
N THR A 3 -6.68 5.59 12.62
CA THR A 3 -5.71 6.67 12.86
C THR A 3 -4.72 6.67 11.70
N ASP A 4 -4.60 7.80 11.02
CA ASP A 4 -3.73 7.97 9.87
C ASP A 4 -2.27 8.25 10.28
N PHE A 5 -1.35 8.32 9.31
CA PHE A 5 0.08 8.54 9.53
C PHE A 5 0.39 9.88 10.22
N ASP A 6 -0.48 10.88 10.06
CA ASP A 6 -0.38 12.19 10.71
C ASP A 6 -1.04 12.25 12.10
N GLY A 7 -1.55 11.12 12.60
CA GLY A 7 -2.24 11.01 13.88
C GLY A 7 -3.71 11.45 13.85
N THR A 8 -4.23 11.90 12.70
CA THR A 8 -5.63 12.28 12.56
C THR A 8 -6.55 11.07 12.49
N ARG A 9 -7.81 11.24 12.91
CA ARG A 9 -8.84 10.21 12.77
C ARG A 9 -9.49 10.32 11.40
N THR A 10 -9.53 9.20 10.69
CA THR A 10 -10.16 9.08 9.37
C THR A 10 -11.01 7.79 9.28
N THR A 11 -11.61 7.55 8.12
CA THR A 11 -12.32 6.30 7.81
C THR A 11 -11.50 5.47 6.83
N THR A 12 -11.70 4.15 6.82
CA THR A 12 -11.04 3.26 5.86
C THR A 12 -11.35 3.66 4.41
N VAL A 13 -12.57 4.13 4.14
CA VAL A 13 -12.98 4.60 2.80
C VAL A 13 -12.24 5.87 2.41
N ALA A 14 -12.14 6.85 3.32
CA ALA A 14 -11.40 8.08 3.06
C ALA A 14 -9.89 7.82 2.86
N PHE A 15 -9.31 6.92 3.67
CA PHE A 15 -7.92 6.47 3.53
C PHE A 15 -7.68 5.82 2.17
N ALA A 16 -8.50 4.82 1.79
CA ALA A 16 -8.34 4.11 0.52
C ALA A 16 -8.55 5.04 -0.69
N SER A 17 -9.51 5.96 -0.61
CA SER A 17 -9.79 6.93 -1.68
C SER A 17 -8.60 7.86 -1.94
N ARG A 18 -7.88 8.30 -0.91
CA ARG A 18 -6.68 9.15 -1.06
C ARG A 18 -5.58 8.46 -1.88
N TYR A 19 -5.43 7.16 -1.73
CA TYR A 19 -4.43 6.36 -2.46
C TYR A 19 -4.98 5.66 -3.71
N GLN A 20 -6.19 6.01 -4.14
CA GLN A 20 -6.85 5.41 -5.31
C GLN A 20 -6.98 3.87 -5.23
N GLY A 21 -7.14 3.33 -4.03
CA GLY A 21 -7.31 1.90 -3.78
C GLY A 21 -8.71 1.39 -4.14
N PHE A 22 -9.08 1.48 -5.43
CA PHE A 22 -10.43 1.14 -5.91
C PHE A 22 -10.58 -0.33 -6.37
N GLY A 23 -9.47 -1.05 -6.58
CA GLY A 23 -9.46 -2.48 -6.91
C GLY A 23 -9.08 -3.35 -5.72
N THR A 24 -9.57 -4.59 -5.66
CA THR A 24 -9.21 -5.54 -4.59
C THR A 24 -8.63 -6.84 -5.16
N PRO A 25 -7.46 -7.30 -4.65
CA PRO A 25 -6.61 -6.63 -3.66
C PRO A 25 -5.79 -5.47 -4.27
N THR A 26 -5.58 -4.38 -3.52
CA THR A 26 -4.57 -3.35 -3.82
C THR A 26 -3.55 -3.33 -2.68
N LEU A 27 -2.26 -3.40 -3.03
CA LEU A 27 -1.16 -3.34 -2.08
C LEU A 27 -0.39 -2.03 -2.28
N LEU A 28 -0.25 -1.25 -1.20
CA LEU A 28 0.42 0.04 -1.16
C LEU A 28 1.72 -0.08 -0.35
N PHE A 29 2.79 0.54 -0.81
CA PHE A 29 4.07 0.66 -0.10
C PHE A 29 4.24 2.10 0.35
N LEU A 30 4.07 2.36 1.66
CA LEU A 30 4.03 3.71 2.22
C LEU A 30 5.14 3.93 3.24
N SER A 31 5.66 5.16 3.30
CA SER A 31 6.59 5.61 4.34
C SER A 31 5.90 5.73 5.70
N PRO A 32 6.64 5.94 6.80
CA PRO A 32 6.05 6.27 8.10
C PRO A 32 5.21 7.56 8.09
N ARG A 33 5.35 8.40 7.05
CA ARG A 33 4.56 9.63 6.85
C ARG A 33 3.38 9.45 5.89
N GLY A 34 3.22 8.25 5.31
CA GLY A 34 2.18 7.95 4.32
C GLY A 34 2.59 8.27 2.87
N ASP A 35 3.85 8.62 2.61
CA ASP A 35 4.30 8.90 1.26
C ASP A 35 4.47 7.59 0.46
N PRO A 36 4.01 7.51 -0.80
CA PRO A 36 4.26 6.33 -1.63
C PRO A 36 5.75 6.10 -1.88
N LEU A 37 6.23 4.91 -1.53
CA LEU A 37 7.63 4.49 -1.74
C LEU A 37 7.81 3.67 -3.03
N ALA A 38 6.72 3.08 -3.53
CA ALA A 38 6.68 2.35 -4.79
C ALA A 38 5.28 2.44 -5.41
N PRO A 39 5.13 2.17 -6.72
CA PRO A 39 3.82 2.09 -7.36
C PRO A 39 2.91 1.05 -6.66
N PRO A 40 1.59 1.32 -6.54
CA PRO A 40 0.63 0.33 -6.05
C PRO A 40 0.65 -0.94 -6.91
N LYS A 41 0.52 -2.10 -6.27
CA LYS A 41 0.27 -3.36 -6.96
C LYS A 41 -1.21 -3.69 -6.89
N TYR A 42 -1.81 -3.93 -8.05
CA TYR A 42 -3.20 -4.36 -8.17
C TYR A 42 -3.24 -5.86 -8.43
N GLY A 43 -4.13 -6.55 -7.75
CA GLY A 43 -4.27 -7.97 -7.89
C GLY A 43 -5.40 -8.42 -8.80
N VAL A 44 -5.19 -9.58 -9.42
CA VAL A 44 -6.27 -10.48 -9.88
C VAL A 44 -6.59 -11.42 -8.70
N PRO A 45 -7.87 -11.62 -8.33
CA PRO A 45 -8.27 -12.36 -7.13
C PRO A 45 -7.68 -13.76 -6.94
N ASP A 46 -7.19 -14.43 -8.00
CA ASP A 46 -6.92 -15.87 -7.98
C ASP A 46 -5.44 -16.30 -8.21
N ILE A 47 -4.46 -15.40 -8.06
CA ILE A 47 -3.03 -15.72 -8.34
C ILE A 47 -2.12 -15.45 -7.14
N VAL A 48 -2.30 -16.18 -6.04
CA VAL A 48 -1.56 -15.98 -4.78
C VAL A 48 -0.03 -16.08 -4.94
N ASP A 49 0.46 -17.04 -5.74
CA ASP A 49 1.89 -17.32 -5.85
C ASP A 49 2.69 -16.24 -6.61
N PHE A 50 2.04 -15.45 -7.48
CA PHE A 50 2.70 -14.36 -8.21
C PHE A 50 3.07 -13.19 -7.28
N TYR A 51 2.35 -13.01 -6.18
CA TYR A 51 2.56 -11.86 -5.30
C TYR A 51 3.82 -11.96 -4.46
N ALA A 52 4.24 -13.17 -4.05
CA ALA A 52 5.35 -13.29 -3.12
C ALA A 52 6.65 -12.71 -3.70
N TYR A 53 7.01 -13.13 -4.92
CA TYR A 53 8.21 -12.65 -5.60
C TYR A 53 8.15 -11.13 -5.85
N GLU A 54 7.06 -10.65 -6.43
CA GLU A 54 6.86 -9.23 -6.77
C GLU A 54 6.86 -8.31 -5.54
N ILE A 55 6.28 -8.77 -4.42
CA ILE A 55 6.30 -8.05 -3.15
C ILE A 55 7.73 -8.01 -2.61
N GLU A 56 8.42 -9.15 -2.55
CA GLU A 56 9.78 -9.22 -2.04
C GLU A 56 10.75 -8.39 -2.87
N GLU A 57 10.65 -8.44 -4.20
CA GLU A 57 11.48 -7.63 -5.08
C GLU A 57 11.23 -6.14 -4.85
N THR A 58 9.97 -5.74 -4.70
CA THR A 58 9.64 -4.34 -4.42
C THR A 58 10.22 -3.90 -3.08
N ILE A 59 10.07 -4.73 -2.03
CA ILE A 59 10.62 -4.45 -0.69
C ILE A 59 12.15 -4.29 -0.73
N ARG A 60 12.86 -5.18 -1.43
CA ARG A 60 14.33 -5.11 -1.57
C ARG A 60 14.80 -3.83 -2.26
N ASN A 61 13.96 -3.27 -3.13
CA ASN A 61 14.26 -2.07 -3.90
C ASN A 61 13.67 -0.79 -3.28
N LEU A 62 13.01 -0.87 -2.12
CA LEU A 62 12.54 0.33 -1.43
C LEU A 62 13.73 1.17 -0.96
N PRO A 63 13.62 2.50 -0.99
CA PRO A 63 14.62 3.36 -0.39
C PRO A 63 14.73 3.05 1.12
N PRO A 64 15.93 3.16 1.72
CA PRO A 64 16.10 2.96 3.16
C PRO A 64 15.15 3.88 3.92
N ALA A 65 14.44 3.28 4.89
CA ALA A 65 13.61 4.05 5.81
C ALA A 65 14.52 4.86 6.71
N ASN A 66 14.48 6.19 6.56
CA ASN A 66 15.14 7.15 7.46
C ASN A 66 14.29 7.39 8.72
#